data_AF-A0A1I1VZD4-F1
#
_entry.id   AF-A0A1I1VZD4-F1
#
_cell.length_a   1.000
_cell.length_b   1.000
_cell.length_c   1.000
_cell.angle_alpha   90.00
_cell.angle_beta   90.00
_cell.angle_gamma   90.00
#
_symmetry.space_group_name_H-M   'P 1'
#
loop_
_entity.id
_entity.type
_entity.pdbx_description
1 polymer ?
#
loop_
_entity_poly.entity_id
_entity_poly.type
_entity_poly.pdbx_seq_one_letter_code
_entity_poly.pdbx_strand_id
1 'polypeptide(L)'
;MSDYSSPVVHSVAKILELSRDIEDKLQGYLIDKHERPDISYELLKILTIADDLTQLADPEKTSGEFFGLPKDVVAGSKEPVSFSNNLGWDFGPWFSEKSTSLKQGIQRVIKNWDCDPDTVNLVSDAPMTENEYLRDGIDSGLHEVKTYAKVIFDQLFSDQVKVDK
;
A
#
# COMPACT_ATOMS: atom_id res chain seq x y z
N MET A 1 6.44 -9.73 26.03
CA MET A 1 5.78 -9.20 24.84
C MET A 1 6.24 -7.76 24.69
N SER A 2 6.95 -7.47 23.61
CA SER A 2 7.36 -6.11 23.25
C SER A 2 6.27 -5.51 22.37
N ASP A 3 5.78 -4.33 22.74
CA ASP A 3 4.84 -3.57 21.91
C ASP A 3 5.49 -3.25 20.55
N TYR A 4 4.92 -3.83 19.49
CA TYR A 4 5.36 -3.69 18.12
C TYR A 4 4.49 -2.71 17.33
N SER A 5 3.60 -1.97 18.01
CA SER A 5 2.69 -1.00 17.38
C SER A 5 3.47 0.20 16.81
N SER A 6 4.48 0.68 17.53
CA SER A 6 5.29 1.84 17.10
C SER A 6 5.97 1.64 15.73
N PRO A 7 6.70 0.53 15.45
CA PRO A 7 7.23 0.25 14.12
C PRO A 7 6.18 0.24 13.00
N VAL A 8 4.98 -0.29 13.27
CA VAL A 8 3.88 -0.34 12.31
C VAL A 8 3.34 1.07 12.05
N VAL A 9 3.12 1.85 13.11
CA VAL A 9 2.70 3.26 13.04
C VAL A 9 3.69 4.10 12.22
N HIS A 10 4.99 3.96 12.45
CA HIS A 10 6.02 4.67 11.68
C HIS A 10 6.00 4.28 10.19
N SER A 11 5.80 2.99 9.89
CA SER A 11 5.68 2.49 8.52
C SER A 11 4.49 3.12 7.79
N VAL A 12 3.30 3.10 8.39
CA VAL A 12 2.10 3.70 7.76
C VAL A 12 2.15 5.23 7.70
N ALA A 13 2.77 5.89 8.68
CA ALA A 13 3.03 7.32 8.62
C ALA A 13 3.93 7.68 7.43
N LYS A 14 4.94 6.84 7.15
CA LYS A 14 5.82 7.06 5.99
C LYS A 14 5.09 6.91 4.66
N ILE A 15 4.14 5.96 4.57
CA ILE A 15 3.27 5.85 3.39
C ILE A 15 2.47 7.14 3.18
N LEU A 16 1.85 7.67 4.24
CA LEU A 16 1.07 8.91 4.15
C LEU A 16 1.91 10.12 3.70
N GLU A 17 3.15 10.24 4.21
CA GLU A 17 4.09 11.27 3.80
C GLU A 17 4.43 11.15 2.31
N LEU A 18 4.82 9.95 1.86
CA LEU A 18 5.18 9.70 0.46
C LEU A 18 3.98 9.90 -0.48
N SER A 19 2.77 9.52 -0.05
CA SER A 19 1.56 9.76 -0.85
C SER A 19 1.31 11.25 -1.08
N ARG A 20 1.54 12.10 -0.07
CA ARG A 20 1.42 13.56 -0.23
C ARG A 20 2.46 14.10 -1.21
N ASP A 21 3.71 13.66 -1.09
CA ASP A 21 4.79 14.10 -1.98
C ASP A 21 4.51 13.69 -3.45
N ILE A 22 3.90 12.53 -3.67
CA ILE A 22 3.45 12.09 -5.00
C ILE A 22 2.33 13.01 -5.52
N GLU A 23 1.31 13.31 -4.70
CA GLU A 23 0.20 14.18 -5.11
C GLU A 23 0.68 15.57 -5.54
N ASP A 24 1.62 16.15 -4.80
CA ASP A 24 2.22 17.44 -5.13
C ASP A 24 2.95 17.39 -6.49
N LYS A 25 3.65 16.29 -6.78
CA LYS A 25 4.36 16.09 -8.07
C LYS A 25 3.42 15.81 -9.24
N LEU A 26 2.28 15.17 -8.99
CA LEU A 26 1.27 14.86 -10.01
C LEU A 26 0.41 16.08 -10.40
N GLN A 27 0.55 17.22 -9.72
CA GLN A 27 -0.26 18.40 -9.98
C GLN A 27 -0.10 18.91 -11.44
N GLY A 28 -1.20 18.78 -12.21
CA GLY A 28 -1.28 19.16 -13.63
C GLY A 28 -0.82 18.07 -14.61
N TYR A 29 -0.25 16.95 -14.12
CA TYR A 29 0.11 15.83 -14.97
C TYR A 29 -1.14 15.25 -15.66
N LEU A 30 -1.05 15.02 -16.98
CA LEU A 30 -2.14 14.58 -17.86
C LEU A 30 -3.33 15.56 -17.99
N ILE A 31 -3.25 16.75 -17.38
CA ILE A 31 -4.23 17.84 -17.54
C ILE A 31 -3.68 18.87 -18.52
N ASP A 32 -2.54 19.46 -18.18
CA ASP A 32 -1.86 20.51 -18.95
C ASP A 32 -0.37 20.22 -19.13
N LYS A 33 0.17 19.21 -18.44
CA LYS A 33 1.55 18.72 -18.58
C LYS A 33 1.58 17.29 -19.11
N HIS A 34 2.34 17.09 -20.18
CA HIS A 34 2.60 15.77 -20.76
C HIS A 34 3.90 15.12 -20.27
N GLU A 35 4.80 15.91 -19.67
CA GLU A 35 6.03 15.38 -19.09
C GLU A 35 5.71 14.57 -17.82
N ARG A 36 6.20 13.34 -17.78
CA ARG A 36 6.00 12.41 -16.67
C ARG A 36 6.85 12.84 -15.45
N PRO A 37 6.25 13.25 -14.31
CA PRO A 37 7.01 13.62 -13.12
C PRO A 37 7.80 12.43 -12.54
N ASP A 38 8.96 12.67 -11.93
CA ASP A 38 9.71 11.58 -11.29
C ASP A 38 9.14 11.23 -9.91
N ILE A 39 8.31 10.17 -9.85
CA ILE A 39 7.70 9.60 -8.63
C ILE A 39 8.02 8.12 -8.41
N SER A 40 8.84 7.52 -9.28
CA SER A 40 9.08 6.07 -9.29
C SER A 40 9.68 5.57 -7.98
N TYR A 41 10.55 6.38 -7.36
CA TYR A 41 11.20 6.03 -6.10
C TYR A 41 10.22 6.02 -4.91
N GLU A 42 9.32 7.00 -4.85
CA GLU A 42 8.28 7.08 -3.84
C GLU A 42 7.29 5.92 -3.97
N LEU A 43 6.87 5.59 -5.19
CA LEU A 43 6.01 4.45 -5.47
C LEU A 43 6.63 3.13 -5.01
N LEU A 44 7.91 2.90 -5.33
CA LEU A 44 8.63 1.70 -4.91
C LEU A 44 8.73 1.60 -3.37
N LYS A 45 9.03 2.72 -2.69
CA LYS A 45 9.06 2.76 -1.23
C LYS A 45 7.72 2.41 -0.60
N ILE A 46 6.63 3.00 -1.09
CA ILE A 46 5.28 2.67 -0.60
C ILE A 46 5.01 1.19 -0.81
N LEU A 47 5.34 0.63 -1.98
CA LEU A 47 5.14 -0.79 -2.27
C LEU A 47 5.94 -1.69 -1.32
N THR A 48 7.21 -1.39 -1.05
CA THR A 48 8.03 -2.16 -0.11
C THR A 48 7.44 -2.13 1.29
N ILE A 49 7.02 -0.96 1.77
CA ILE A 49 6.40 -0.83 3.10
C ILE A 49 5.05 -1.58 3.13
N ALA A 50 4.25 -1.50 2.07
CA ALA A 50 2.98 -2.22 1.97
C ALA A 50 3.18 -3.74 2.00
N ASP A 51 4.19 -4.25 1.29
CA ASP A 51 4.57 -5.65 1.32
C ASP A 51 4.96 -6.06 2.74
N ASP A 52 5.85 -5.28 3.36
CA ASP A 52 6.28 -5.47 4.74
C ASP A 52 5.14 -5.56 5.75
N LEU A 53 4.09 -4.75 5.58
CA LEU A 53 2.89 -4.77 6.42
C LEU A 53 2.04 -6.02 6.15
N THR A 54 1.86 -6.42 4.89
CA THR A 54 1.12 -7.66 4.57
C THR A 54 1.79 -8.90 5.15
N GLN A 55 3.13 -8.94 5.16
CA GLN A 55 3.91 -10.04 5.75
C GLN A 55 3.74 -10.14 7.28
N LEU A 56 3.41 -9.03 7.96
CA LEU A 56 3.11 -9.07 9.39
C LEU A 56 1.78 -9.78 9.67
N ALA A 57 0.80 -9.62 8.78
CA ALA A 57 -0.53 -10.23 8.91
C ALA A 57 -0.55 -11.70 8.48
N ASP A 58 0.24 -12.02 7.44
CA ASP A 58 0.28 -13.34 6.82
C ASP A 58 1.70 -13.66 6.30
N PRO A 59 2.63 -14.03 7.20
CA PRO A 59 4.01 -14.35 6.83
C PRO A 59 4.09 -15.62 5.96
N GLU A 60 3.07 -16.49 6.00
CA GLU A 60 3.08 -17.79 5.30
C GLU A 60 2.74 -17.69 3.81
N LYS A 61 1.93 -16.70 3.38
CA LYS A 61 1.62 -16.51 1.96
C LYS A 61 2.74 -15.85 1.15
N THR A 62 3.68 -15.20 1.81
CA THR A 62 4.78 -14.44 1.18
C THR A 62 6.12 -15.18 1.25
N SER A 63 6.30 -16.05 2.25
CA SER A 63 7.47 -16.91 2.40
C SER A 63 7.26 -18.23 1.63
N GLY A 64 7.35 -18.24 0.29
CA GLY A 64 7.27 -19.53 -0.43
C GLY A 64 7.11 -19.54 -1.94
N GLU A 65 6.73 -18.43 -2.60
CA GLU A 65 6.58 -18.44 -4.07
C GLU A 65 7.92 -18.40 -4.84
N PHE A 66 9.04 -18.21 -4.16
CA PHE A 66 10.37 -18.43 -4.71
C PHE A 66 10.96 -19.75 -4.17
N PHE A 67 10.78 -20.83 -4.93
CA PHE A 67 11.58 -22.08 -4.90
C PHE A 67 11.32 -23.19 -3.85
N GLY A 68 10.19 -23.21 -3.12
CA GLY A 68 9.82 -24.40 -2.33
C GLY A 68 10.79 -24.76 -1.19
N LEU A 69 11.47 -23.76 -0.63
CA LEU A 69 12.37 -23.93 0.51
C LEU A 69 11.60 -23.91 1.85
N PRO A 70 12.07 -24.65 2.88
CA PRO A 70 11.51 -24.62 4.24
C PRO A 70 11.50 -23.21 4.88
N LYS A 71 10.50 -22.93 5.73
CA LYS A 71 10.20 -21.61 6.32
C LYS A 71 11.36 -20.96 7.09
N ASP A 72 12.24 -21.78 7.65
CA ASP A 72 13.40 -21.43 8.48
C ASP A 72 14.67 -21.06 7.70
N VAL A 73 14.69 -21.32 6.38
CA VAL A 73 15.83 -21.02 5.49
C VAL A 73 15.54 -19.88 4.50
N VAL A 74 14.32 -19.35 4.45
CA VAL A 74 14.00 -18.16 3.65
C VAL A 74 14.50 -16.92 4.41
N ALA A 75 15.64 -16.38 3.97
CA ALA A 75 16.15 -15.11 4.47
C ALA A 75 15.08 -14.01 4.27
N GLY A 76 14.51 -13.51 5.37
CA GLY A 76 13.45 -12.50 5.36
C GLY A 76 12.12 -12.93 5.96
N SER A 77 11.93 -14.18 6.41
CA SER A 77 10.70 -14.60 7.09
C SER A 77 10.45 -13.76 8.34
N LYS A 78 9.36 -12.97 8.37
CA LYS A 78 8.97 -12.23 9.57
C LYS A 78 8.29 -13.18 10.55
N GLU A 79 8.64 -13.03 11.83
CA GLU A 79 7.90 -13.68 12.91
C GLU A 79 6.44 -13.19 12.89
N PRO A 80 5.46 -14.09 13.04
CA PRO A 80 4.06 -13.70 13.10
C PRO A 80 3.83 -12.79 14.31
N VAL A 81 3.14 -11.68 14.07
CA VAL A 81 2.70 -10.78 15.14
C VAL A 81 1.22 -11.00 15.42
N SER A 82 0.80 -10.77 16.66
CA SER A 82 -0.60 -10.81 17.06
C SER A 82 -1.18 -9.40 17.14
N PHE A 83 -2.43 -9.25 16.72
CA PHE A 83 -3.15 -7.99 16.75
C PHE A 83 -4.32 -8.14 17.71
N SER A 84 -4.36 -7.34 18.77
CA SER A 84 -5.41 -7.44 19.77
C SER A 84 -5.90 -6.08 20.25
N ASN A 85 -7.04 -6.01 20.92
CA ASN A 85 -7.50 -4.80 21.60
C ASN A 85 -7.58 -5.00 23.12
N ASN A 86 -7.98 -3.95 23.85
CA ASN A 86 -8.15 -4.02 25.30
C ASN A 86 -9.26 -4.99 25.77
N LEU A 87 -10.08 -5.53 24.86
CA LEU A 87 -11.08 -6.56 25.12
C LEU A 87 -10.58 -7.98 24.76
N GLY A 88 -9.35 -8.12 24.28
CA GLY A 88 -8.75 -9.39 23.86
C GLY A 88 -9.28 -9.93 22.53
N TRP A 89 -9.93 -9.10 21.72
CA TRP A 89 -10.39 -9.51 20.39
C TRP A 89 -9.23 -9.60 19.41
N ASP A 90 -9.28 -10.59 18.52
CA ASP A 90 -8.30 -10.76 17.44
C ASP A 90 -8.60 -9.78 16.29
N PHE A 91 -7.66 -8.88 16.03
CA PHE A 91 -7.69 -7.90 14.94
C PHE A 91 -6.80 -8.32 13.75
N GLY A 92 -6.22 -9.52 13.78
CA GLY A 92 -5.40 -10.05 12.69
C GLY A 92 -6.13 -10.07 11.35
N PRO A 93 -7.38 -10.57 11.27
CA PRO A 93 -8.16 -10.53 10.03
C PRO A 93 -8.41 -9.12 9.50
N TRP A 94 -8.71 -8.16 10.39
CA TRP A 94 -8.89 -6.76 10.02
C TRP A 94 -7.60 -6.15 9.47
N PHE A 95 -6.47 -6.37 10.17
CA PHE A 95 -5.18 -5.83 9.74
C PHE A 95 -4.73 -6.46 8.40
N SER A 96 -4.96 -7.76 8.21
CA SER A 96 -4.72 -8.47 6.95
C SER A 96 -5.51 -7.87 5.79
N GLU A 97 -6.81 -7.62 6.00
CA GLU A 97 -7.67 -6.97 5.00
C GLU A 97 -7.12 -5.58 4.63
N LYS A 98 -6.84 -4.72 5.62
CA LYS A 98 -6.42 -3.33 5.35
C LYS A 98 -5.04 -3.24 4.71
N SER A 99 -4.08 -4.03 5.18
CA SER A 99 -2.74 -4.07 4.58
C SER A 99 -2.77 -4.62 3.15
N THR A 100 -3.63 -5.61 2.88
CA THR A 100 -3.82 -6.16 1.51
C THR A 100 -4.43 -5.12 0.58
N SER A 101 -5.50 -4.43 1.01
CA SER A 101 -6.12 -3.38 0.19
C SER A 101 -5.17 -2.21 -0.07
N LEU A 102 -4.34 -1.84 0.93
CA LEU A 102 -3.28 -0.86 0.75
C LEU A 102 -2.29 -1.29 -0.34
N LYS A 103 -1.79 -2.53 -0.27
CA LYS A 103 -0.86 -3.10 -1.26
C LYS A 103 -1.47 -3.13 -2.67
N GLN A 104 -2.73 -3.53 -2.79
CA GLN A 104 -3.45 -3.54 -4.07
C GLN A 104 -3.64 -2.13 -4.64
N GLY A 105 -3.94 -1.14 -3.77
CA GLY A 105 -4.04 0.26 -4.15
C GLY A 105 -2.74 0.76 -4.79
N ILE A 106 -1.59 0.56 -4.14
CA ILE A 106 -0.29 1.02 -4.68
C ILE A 106 0.10 0.27 -5.97
N GLN A 107 -0.21 -1.02 -6.08
CA GLN A 107 0.01 -1.78 -7.32
C GLN A 107 -0.81 -1.22 -8.49
N ARG A 108 -2.05 -0.78 -8.23
CA ARG A 108 -2.89 -0.12 -9.24
C ARG A 108 -2.30 1.23 -9.66
N VAL A 109 -1.81 2.03 -8.71
CA VAL A 109 -1.13 3.30 -9.01
C VAL A 109 0.07 3.05 -9.91
N ILE A 110 0.95 2.12 -9.55
CA ILE A 110 2.14 1.77 -10.35
C ILE A 110 1.73 1.32 -11.75
N LYS A 111 0.72 0.45 -11.87
CA LYS A 111 0.23 -0.02 -13.17
C LYS A 111 -0.23 1.13 -14.08
N ASN A 112 -1.02 2.07 -13.54
CA ASN A 112 -1.51 3.21 -14.31
C ASN A 112 -0.40 4.21 -14.62
N TRP A 113 0.53 4.39 -13.68
CA TRP A 113 1.70 5.24 -13.83
C TRP A 113 2.65 4.77 -14.95
N ASP A 114 2.90 3.46 -15.01
CA ASP A 114 3.78 2.86 -16.01
C ASP A 114 3.14 2.81 -17.40
N CYS A 115 1.80 2.90 -17.48
CA CYS A 115 1.07 2.88 -18.74
C CYS A 115 1.34 4.15 -19.57
N ASP A 116 1.61 3.96 -20.85
CA ASP A 116 1.68 5.05 -21.81
C ASP A 116 0.25 5.42 -22.25
N PRO A 117 -0.19 6.68 -22.13
CA PRO A 117 -1.52 7.10 -22.58
C PRO A 117 -1.85 6.68 -24.02
N ASP A 118 -0.86 6.69 -24.92
CA ASP A 118 -1.05 6.34 -26.34
C ASP A 118 -1.35 4.84 -26.54
N THR A 119 -1.11 4.02 -25.51
CA THR A 119 -1.37 2.56 -25.53
C THR A 119 -2.71 2.18 -24.90
N VAL A 120 -3.39 3.14 -24.27
CA VAL A 120 -4.71 2.93 -23.67
C VAL A 120 -5.73 2.83 -24.80
N ASN A 121 -6.46 1.73 -24.83
CA ASN A 121 -7.53 1.52 -25.78
C ASN A 121 -8.87 1.57 -25.04
N LEU A 122 -9.59 2.67 -25.19
CA LEU A 122 -10.94 2.81 -24.65
C LEU A 122 -11.99 2.31 -25.66
N VAL A 123 -13.14 1.88 -25.15
CA VAL A 123 -14.30 1.61 -26.00
C VAL A 123 -14.80 2.91 -26.63
N SER A 124 -15.36 2.83 -27.84
CA SER A 124 -15.73 4.01 -28.65
C SER A 124 -16.73 4.96 -28.00
N ASP A 125 -17.49 4.49 -27.02
CA ASP A 125 -18.51 5.21 -26.27
C ASP A 125 -18.06 5.60 -24.85
N ALA A 126 -16.76 5.47 -24.54
CA ALA A 126 -16.21 5.87 -23.25
C ALA A 126 -16.45 7.39 -23.01
N PRO A 127 -16.97 7.78 -21.83
CA PRO A 127 -17.27 9.17 -21.52
C PRO A 127 -16.03 9.99 -21.09
N MET A 128 -14.82 9.49 -21.36
CA MET A 128 -13.55 10.06 -20.93
C MET A 128 -12.44 9.74 -21.92
N THR A 129 -11.40 10.55 -21.91
CA THR A 129 -10.15 10.34 -22.66
C THR A 129 -9.22 9.34 -21.96
N GLU A 130 -8.22 8.85 -22.68
CA GLU A 130 -7.16 7.98 -22.16
C GLU A 130 -6.40 8.61 -20.99
N ASN A 131 -6.11 9.92 -21.11
CA ASN A 131 -5.45 10.70 -20.08
C ASN A 131 -6.31 10.81 -18.81
N GLU A 132 -7.61 11.08 -18.96
CA GLU A 132 -8.55 11.13 -17.85
C GLU A 132 -8.70 9.77 -17.18
N TYR A 133 -8.77 8.69 -17.96
CA TYR A 133 -8.81 7.33 -17.42
C TYR A 133 -7.58 6.99 -16.56
N LEU A 134 -6.37 7.30 -17.06
CA LEU A 134 -5.14 7.05 -16.32
C LEU A 134 -5.04 7.93 -15.08
N ARG A 135 -5.38 9.22 -15.18
CA ARG A 135 -5.37 10.15 -14.05
C ARG A 135 -6.34 9.68 -12.96
N ASP A 136 -7.59 9.42 -13.32
CA ASP A 136 -8.61 8.94 -12.37
C ASP A 136 -8.18 7.61 -11.74
N GLY A 137 -7.50 6.75 -12.49
CA GLY A 137 -6.91 5.51 -11.98
C GLY A 137 -5.77 5.71 -10.97
N ILE A 138 -4.90 6.69 -11.20
CA ILE A 138 -3.83 7.08 -10.27
C ILE A 138 -4.43 7.72 -9.02
N ASP A 139 -5.34 8.68 -9.17
CA ASP A 139 -5.97 9.41 -8.09
C ASP A 139 -6.79 8.47 -7.19
N SER A 140 -7.58 7.58 -7.79
CA SER A 140 -8.35 6.56 -7.06
C SER A 140 -7.44 5.61 -6.28
N GLY A 141 -6.35 5.16 -6.90
CA GLY A 141 -5.37 4.29 -6.23
C GLY A 141 -4.66 4.99 -5.07
N LEU A 142 -4.24 6.24 -5.23
CA LEU A 142 -3.62 7.03 -4.16
C LEU A 142 -4.60 7.33 -3.03
N HIS A 143 -5.86 7.63 -3.35
CA HIS A 143 -6.92 7.79 -2.35
C HIS A 143 -7.12 6.52 -1.53
N GLU A 144 -7.14 5.36 -2.18
CA GLU A 144 -7.25 4.05 -1.53
C GLU A 144 -6.05 3.78 -0.60
N VAL A 145 -4.82 3.98 -1.07
CA VAL A 145 -3.59 3.85 -0.27
C VAL A 145 -3.64 4.72 0.97
N LYS A 146 -3.97 6.00 0.83
CA LYS A 146 -4.06 6.94 1.96
C LYS A 146 -5.14 6.55 2.95
N THR A 147 -6.31 6.13 2.45
CA THR A 147 -7.45 5.76 3.30
C THR A 147 -7.08 4.59 4.20
N TYR A 148 -6.50 3.52 3.63
CA TYR A 148 -6.12 2.36 4.43
C TYR A 148 -4.91 2.61 5.32
N ALA A 149 -3.90 3.36 4.85
CA ALA A 149 -2.78 3.78 5.69
C ALA A 149 -3.26 4.60 6.90
N LYS A 150 -4.20 5.53 6.68
CA LYS A 150 -4.79 6.34 7.75
C LYS A 150 -5.59 5.50 8.73
N VAL A 151 -6.43 4.58 8.25
CA VAL A 151 -7.21 3.70 9.13
C VAL A 151 -6.30 2.85 10.02
N ILE A 152 -5.23 2.28 9.47
CA ILE A 152 -4.25 1.53 10.26
C ILE A 152 -3.54 2.44 11.26
N PHE A 153 -3.09 3.62 10.82
CA PHE A 153 -2.43 4.62 11.69
C PHE A 153 -3.34 5.01 12.86
N ASP A 154 -4.57 5.44 12.59
CA ASP A 154 -5.49 5.96 13.60
C ASP A 154 -5.82 4.87 14.64
N GLN A 155 -6.00 3.62 14.24
CA GLN A 155 -6.30 2.50 15.15
C GLN A 155 -5.12 2.12 16.06
N LEU A 156 -3.90 2.10 15.52
CA LEU A 156 -2.70 1.75 16.29
C LEU A 156 -2.20 2.93 17.13
N PHE A 157 -2.21 4.15 16.60
CA PHE A 157 -1.75 5.34 17.30
C PHE A 157 -2.67 5.73 18.46
N SER A 158 -3.96 5.38 18.39
CA SER A 158 -4.92 5.60 19.49
C SER A 158 -5.00 4.43 20.48
N ASP A 159 -4.09 3.46 20.38
CA ASP A 159 -4.05 2.24 21.21
C ASP A 159 -5.36 1.42 21.19
N GLN A 160 -6.17 1.57 20.14
CA GLN A 160 -7.38 0.75 19.94
C GLN A 160 -7.01 -0.67 19.53
N VAL A 161 -5.91 -0.80 18.79
CA VAL A 161 -5.28 -2.07 18.42
C VAL A 161 -3.83 -2.05 18.89
N LYS A 162 -3.39 -3.14 19.51
CA LYS A 162 -2.02 -3.42 19.95
C LYS A 162 -1.42 -4.50 19.07
N VAL A 163 -0.13 -4.39 18.82
CA VAL A 163 0.65 -5.39 18.08
C VAL A 163 1.67 -6.01 19.02
N ASP A 164 1.56 -7.30 19.26
CA ASP A 164 2.45 -8.03 20.16
C ASP A 164 3.27 -9.09 19.41
N LYS A 165 4.55 -9.17 19.76
CA LYS A 165 5.47 -10.26 19.44
C LYS A 165 5.63 -11.22 20.62
#